data_AF-J5S7M8-F1
#
_entry.id   AF-J5S7M8-F1
#
_cell.length_a   1.000
_cell.length_b   1.000
_cell.length_c   1.000
_cell.angle_alpha   90.00
_cell.angle_beta   90.00
_cell.angle_gamma   90.00
#
_symmetry.space_group_name_H-M   'P 1'
#
loop_
_entity.id
_entity.type
_entity.pdbx_description
1 polymer ?
#
loop_
_entity_poly.entity_id
_entity_poly.type
_entity_poly.pdbx_seq_one_letter_code
_entity_poly.pdbx_strand_id
1 'polypeptide(L)'
;MFEIKLNDKITDFLRNFKNSARSNKGIDEDIDVFLERHAIPVRSLLFYLKEYDEDNVLPCSVRELLTPFEFEFKPKTVRGSHYSEGFKKSLEFLKYQQQELEYQGMVKRNGPASSLMEEDELTPSQINKQIKEQVTTVFNVLVSVVSVVVAIWYWTGTSTRFPVHVRLLLCLFFGILVLVADVVVYNSYLKKLEEAKVKERTKVEKKKILEKITL
;
A
#
# COMPACT_ATOMS: atom_id res chain seq x y z
N MET A 1 -7.73 21.94 -6.47
CA MET A 1 -7.09 22.92 -7.37
C MET A 1 -7.86 24.22 -7.19
N PHE A 2 -7.16 25.34 -6.98
CA PHE A 2 -7.78 26.63 -6.64
C PHE A 2 -8.23 27.36 -7.89
N GLU A 3 -9.42 27.98 -7.84
CA GLU A 3 -9.92 28.92 -8.85
C GLU A 3 -10.11 30.29 -8.18
N ILE A 4 -9.88 31.36 -8.95
CA ILE A 4 -10.06 32.74 -8.53
C ILE A 4 -11.37 33.21 -9.13
N LYS A 5 -12.24 33.79 -8.30
CA LYS A 5 -13.48 34.41 -8.77
C LYS A 5 -13.16 35.63 -9.62
N LEU A 6 -13.85 35.76 -10.75
CA LEU A 6 -13.70 36.90 -11.65
C LEU A 6 -14.19 38.18 -10.97
N ASN A 7 -13.30 39.16 -10.90
CA ASN A 7 -13.57 40.55 -10.57
C ASN A 7 -13.80 41.34 -11.86
N ASP A 8 -14.47 42.49 -11.80
CA ASP A 8 -14.77 43.35 -12.96
C ASP A 8 -13.50 43.69 -13.76
N LYS A 9 -12.39 43.93 -13.06
CA LYS A 9 -11.08 44.19 -13.68
C LYS A 9 -10.51 42.97 -14.42
N ILE A 10 -10.75 41.77 -13.90
CA ILE A 10 -10.29 40.51 -14.51
C ILE A 10 -11.16 40.19 -15.72
N THR A 11 -12.48 40.44 -15.66
CA THR A 11 -13.36 40.28 -16.82
C THR A 11 -12.97 41.22 -17.96
N ASP A 12 -12.64 42.47 -17.64
CA ASP A 12 -12.21 43.46 -18.62
C ASP A 12 -10.86 43.08 -19.22
N PHE A 13 -9.92 42.59 -18.40
CA PHE A 13 -8.64 42.08 -18.87
C PHE A 13 -8.82 40.90 -19.84
N LEU A 14 -9.66 39.91 -19.52
CA LEU A 14 -9.93 38.79 -20.40
C LEU A 14 -10.60 39.21 -21.72
N ARG A 15 -11.54 40.16 -21.68
CA ARG A 15 -12.17 40.71 -22.89
C ARG A 15 -11.17 41.45 -23.78
N ASN A 16 -10.28 42.23 -23.17
CA ASN A 16 -9.21 42.92 -23.89
C ASN A 16 -8.21 41.93 -24.50
N PHE A 17 -7.90 40.85 -23.77
CA PHE A 17 -7.06 39.76 -24.28
C PHE A 17 -7.71 39.04 -25.47
N LYS A 18 -9.02 38.72 -25.38
CA LYS A 18 -9.81 38.14 -26.48
C LYS A 18 -9.77 38.98 -27.76
N ASN A 19 -9.84 40.30 -27.61
CA ASN A 19 -9.82 41.24 -28.73
C ASN A 19 -8.39 41.51 -29.28
N SER A 20 -7.35 40.94 -28.66
CA SER A 20 -5.96 41.10 -29.11
C SER A 20 -5.61 40.14 -30.26
N ALA A 21 -4.67 40.55 -31.12
CA ALA A 21 -4.31 39.82 -32.35
C ALA A 21 -3.61 38.45 -32.12
N ARG A 22 -3.38 38.04 -30.87
CA ARG A 22 -2.74 36.76 -30.50
C ARG A 22 -3.72 35.67 -30.04
N SER A 23 -5.01 35.96 -29.98
CA SER A 23 -5.98 34.94 -29.59
C SER A 23 -6.12 33.87 -30.67
N ASN A 24 -5.97 32.61 -30.28
CA ASN A 24 -6.28 31.45 -31.11
C ASN A 24 -7.69 30.98 -30.77
N LYS A 25 -8.37 30.33 -31.71
CA LYS A 25 -9.75 29.84 -31.53
C LYS A 25 -9.96 29.04 -30.23
N GLY A 26 -8.98 28.23 -29.81
CA GLY A 26 -9.05 27.48 -28.56
C GLY A 26 -8.91 28.33 -27.30
N ILE A 27 -8.16 29.44 -27.36
CA ILE A 27 -8.01 30.38 -26.24
C ILE A 27 -9.28 31.21 -26.06
N ASP A 28 -9.95 31.58 -27.16
CA ASP A 28 -11.25 32.25 -27.12
C ASP A 28 -12.32 31.38 -26.47
N GLU A 29 -12.37 30.09 -26.83
CA GLU A 29 -13.30 29.11 -26.25
C GLU A 29 -13.06 28.94 -24.74
N ASP A 30 -11.80 28.85 -24.30
CA ASP A 30 -11.45 28.78 -22.88
C ASP A 30 -11.86 30.05 -22.11
N ILE A 31 -11.61 31.24 -22.68
CA ILE A 31 -11.99 32.53 -22.09
C ILE A 31 -13.51 32.64 -21.94
N ASP A 32 -14.28 32.20 -22.94
CA ASP A 32 -15.74 32.22 -22.89
C ASP A 32 -16.27 31.28 -21.78
N VAL A 33 -15.66 30.09 -21.62
CA VAL A 33 -15.99 29.17 -20.52
C VAL A 33 -15.68 29.79 -19.15
N PHE A 34 -14.59 30.56 -19.02
CA PHE A 34 -14.26 31.24 -17.77
C PHE A 34 -15.21 32.41 -17.46
N LEU A 35 -15.62 33.17 -18.49
CA LEU A 35 -16.59 34.25 -18.34
C LEU A 35 -17.96 33.72 -17.92
N GLU A 36 -18.39 32.57 -18.44
CA GLU A 36 -19.64 31.90 -18.03
C GLU A 36 -19.59 31.34 -16.60
N ARG A 37 -18.44 30.74 -16.22
CA ARG A 37 -18.26 30.16 -14.88
C ARG A 37 -18.00 31.20 -13.79
N HIS A 38 -17.72 32.45 -14.15
CA HIS A 38 -17.25 33.49 -13.23
C HIS A 38 -16.04 33.10 -12.37
N ALA A 39 -15.27 32.08 -12.78
CA ALA A 39 -14.05 31.64 -12.11
C ALA A 39 -12.95 31.24 -13.11
N ILE A 40 -11.69 31.53 -12.76
CA ILE A 40 -10.51 31.20 -13.56
C ILE A 40 -9.52 30.36 -12.73
N PRO A 41 -8.94 29.28 -13.27
CA PRO A 41 -7.81 28.60 -12.67
C PRO A 41 -6.58 29.53 -12.57
N VAL A 42 -5.91 29.55 -11.41
CA VAL A 42 -4.70 30.39 -11.18
C VAL A 42 -3.64 30.20 -12.27
N ARG A 43 -3.45 28.97 -12.75
CA ARG A 43 -2.47 28.65 -13.80
C ARG A 43 -2.80 29.30 -15.14
N SER A 44 -4.08 29.32 -15.50
CA SER A 44 -4.56 29.95 -16.74
C SER A 44 -4.39 31.47 -16.66
N LEU A 45 -4.73 32.08 -15.52
CA LEU A 45 -4.52 33.51 -15.31
C LEU A 45 -3.03 33.91 -15.42
N LEU A 46 -2.14 33.12 -14.82
CA LEU A 46 -0.68 33.35 -14.92
C LEU A 46 -0.17 33.20 -16.36
N PHE A 47 -0.73 32.27 -17.13
CA PHE A 47 -0.40 32.12 -18.54
C PHE A 47 -0.76 33.38 -19.32
N TYR A 48 -2.00 33.88 -19.18
CA TYR A 48 -2.45 35.10 -19.86
C TYR A 48 -1.67 36.34 -19.42
N LEU A 49 -1.33 36.46 -18.13
CA LEU A 49 -0.50 37.55 -17.63
C LEU A 49 0.91 37.54 -18.23
N LYS A 50 1.54 36.35 -18.30
CA LYS A 50 2.88 36.20 -18.87
C LYS A 50 2.91 36.53 -20.37
N GLU A 51 1.89 36.08 -21.11
CA GLU A 51 1.78 36.33 -22.55
C GLU A 51 1.63 37.83 -22.87
N TYR A 52 1.04 38.59 -21.94
CA TYR A 52 0.81 40.03 -22.07
C TYR A 52 1.99 40.89 -21.57
N ASP A 53 2.80 40.37 -20.65
CA ASP A 53 3.99 41.06 -20.08
C ASP A 53 5.11 41.24 -21.13
N GLU A 54 5.21 40.34 -22.11
CA GLU A 54 6.14 40.46 -23.24
C GLU A 54 5.93 41.74 -24.07
N ASP A 55 4.73 42.32 -24.05
CA ASP A 55 4.39 43.54 -24.80
C ASP A 55 4.47 44.83 -23.96
N ASN A 56 4.82 44.79 -22.66
CA ASN A 56 4.93 45.96 -21.76
C ASN A 56 3.67 46.85 -21.64
N VAL A 57 2.46 46.33 -21.87
CA VAL A 57 1.22 47.12 -21.74
C VAL A 57 0.23 46.47 -20.77
N LEU A 58 0.63 46.08 -19.56
CA LEU A 58 -0.37 45.73 -18.55
C LEU A 58 -1.22 46.97 -18.21
N PRO A 59 -2.57 46.93 -18.38
CA PRO A 59 -3.42 48.10 -18.16
C PRO A 59 -3.50 48.50 -16.68
N CYS A 60 -3.16 47.60 -15.75
CA CYS A 60 -3.15 47.82 -14.31
C CYS A 60 -2.05 46.99 -13.63
N SER A 61 -1.67 47.38 -12.41
CA SER A 61 -0.77 46.57 -11.59
C SER A 61 -1.41 45.21 -11.27
N VAL A 62 -0.63 44.12 -11.25
CA VAL A 62 -1.12 42.77 -10.87
C VAL A 62 -1.85 42.80 -9.53
N ARG A 63 -1.42 43.66 -8.61
CA ARG A 63 -2.07 43.87 -7.31
C ARG A 63 -3.49 44.43 -7.45
N GLU A 64 -3.70 45.37 -8.38
CA GLU A 64 -5.00 45.99 -8.61
C GLU A 64 -5.96 45.07 -9.35
N LEU A 65 -5.42 44.23 -10.25
CA LEU A 65 -6.17 43.21 -10.98
C LEU A 65 -6.77 42.17 -10.02
N LEU A 66 -5.99 41.78 -9.01
CA LEU A 66 -6.35 40.76 -8.04
C LEU A 66 -7.20 41.27 -6.87
N THR A 67 -7.49 42.57 -6.76
CA THR A 67 -8.31 43.14 -5.66
C THR A 67 -9.75 43.47 -6.10
N PRO A 68 -10.80 42.94 -5.44
CA PRO A 68 -10.79 41.98 -4.33
C PRO A 68 -10.47 40.54 -4.76
N PHE A 69 -9.73 39.82 -3.91
CA PHE A 69 -9.30 38.46 -4.17
C PHE A 69 -10.22 37.47 -3.46
N GLU A 70 -11.07 36.76 -4.20
CA GLU A 70 -11.92 35.68 -3.67
C GLU A 70 -11.54 34.33 -4.28
N PHE A 71 -11.31 33.33 -3.43
CA PHE A 71 -11.07 31.96 -3.85
C PHE A 71 -12.38 31.19 -3.96
N GLU A 72 -12.57 30.47 -5.07
CA GLU A 72 -13.59 29.43 -5.17
C GLU A 72 -12.93 28.05 -5.05
N PHE A 73 -13.44 27.24 -4.13
CA PHE A 73 -13.03 25.86 -3.99
C PHE A 73 -13.87 25.01 -4.94
N LYS A 74 -13.22 24.32 -5.89
CA LYS A 74 -13.90 23.29 -6.69
C LYS A 74 -14.67 22.35 -5.75
N PRO A 75 -15.97 22.08 -5.99
CA PRO A 75 -16.70 21.14 -5.19
C PRO A 75 -15.97 19.80 -5.23
N LYS A 76 -15.72 19.21 -4.05
CA LYS A 76 -15.11 17.88 -3.98
C LYS A 76 -16.06 16.91 -4.66
N THR A 77 -15.58 16.21 -5.68
CA THR A 77 -16.35 15.16 -6.31
C THR A 77 -16.67 14.09 -5.25
N VAL A 78 -17.95 13.82 -5.02
CA VAL A 78 -18.36 12.76 -4.10
C VAL A 78 -17.97 11.44 -4.76
N ARG A 79 -17.12 10.67 -4.09
CA ARG A 79 -16.69 9.36 -4.59
C ARG A 79 -17.93 8.50 -4.85
N GLY A 80 -18.08 8.02 -6.08
CA GLY A 80 -19.21 7.19 -6.49
C GLY A 80 -20.44 7.92 -7.05
N SER A 81 -20.36 9.24 -7.28
CA SER A 81 -21.43 9.99 -7.95
C SER A 81 -21.76 9.46 -9.36
N HIS A 82 -20.74 9.01 -10.10
CA HIS A 82 -20.87 8.53 -11.48
C HIS A 82 -21.26 7.04 -11.59
N TYR A 83 -21.55 6.36 -10.49
CA TYR A 83 -21.91 4.94 -10.54
C TYR A 83 -23.32 4.73 -11.08
N SER A 84 -23.45 3.76 -11.99
CA SER A 84 -24.74 3.24 -12.44
C SER A 84 -25.53 2.68 -11.26
N GLU A 85 -26.87 2.79 -11.31
CA GLU A 85 -27.74 2.31 -10.24
C GLU A 85 -27.58 0.81 -9.97
N GLY A 86 -27.35 0.00 -11.01
CA GLY A 86 -27.08 -1.43 -10.85
C GLY A 86 -25.80 -1.70 -10.06
N PHE A 87 -24.75 -0.92 -10.31
CA PHE A 87 -23.48 -1.05 -9.59
C PHE A 87 -23.61 -0.60 -8.13
N LYS A 88 -24.40 0.44 -7.85
CA LYS A 88 -24.69 0.89 -6.47
C LYS A 88 -25.37 -0.21 -5.65
N LYS A 89 -26.34 -0.93 -6.23
CA LYS A 89 -27.00 -2.08 -5.57
C LYS A 89 -26.02 -3.20 -5.23
N SER A 90 -25.10 -3.54 -6.15
CA SER A 90 -24.07 -4.54 -5.89
C SER A 90 -23.11 -4.13 -4.77
N LEU A 91 -22.72 -2.85 -4.72
CA LEU A 91 -21.89 -2.33 -3.63
C LEU A 91 -22.61 -2.38 -2.28
N GLU A 92 -23.91 -2.05 -2.26
CA GLU A 92 -24.72 -2.12 -1.06
C GLU A 92 -24.84 -3.56 -0.55
N PHE A 93 -25.07 -4.51 -1.45
CA PHE A 93 -25.08 -5.94 -1.13
C PHE A 93 -23.75 -6.43 -0.54
N LEU A 94 -22.62 -6.06 -1.16
CA LEU A 94 -21.29 -6.41 -0.63
C LEU A 94 -21.04 -5.81 0.76
N LYS A 95 -21.52 -4.59 1.00
CA LYS A 95 -21.42 -3.93 2.30
C LYS A 95 -22.20 -4.70 3.37
N TYR A 96 -23.42 -5.17 3.07
CA TYR A 96 -24.18 -6.00 4.00
C TYR A 96 -23.49 -7.32 4.30
N GLN A 97 -22.93 -8.01 3.29
CA GLN A 97 -22.16 -9.23 3.51
C GLN A 97 -20.96 -9.00 4.44
N GLN A 98 -20.22 -7.91 4.23
CA GLN A 98 -19.08 -7.57 5.08
C GLN A 98 -19.50 -7.29 6.52
N GLN A 99 -20.60 -6.55 6.71
CA GLN A 99 -21.16 -6.28 8.03
C GLN A 99 -21.63 -7.55 8.74
N GLU A 100 -22.24 -8.49 8.01
CA GLU A 100 -22.65 -9.78 8.58
C GLU A 100 -21.46 -10.61 9.04
N LEU A 101 -20.40 -10.69 8.22
CA LEU A 101 -19.15 -11.38 8.59
C LEU A 101 -18.51 -10.76 9.84
N GLU A 102 -18.50 -9.42 9.91
CA GLU A 102 -17.98 -8.71 11.07
C GLU A 102 -18.82 -8.97 12.33
N TYR A 103 -20.15 -8.97 12.21
CA TYR A 103 -21.06 -9.33 13.29
C TYR A 103 -20.85 -10.77 13.77
N GLN A 104 -20.73 -11.72 12.85
CA GLN A 104 -20.42 -13.12 13.19
C GLN A 104 -19.08 -13.22 13.93
N GLY A 105 -18.06 -12.46 13.51
CA GLY A 105 -16.78 -12.37 14.20
C GLY A 105 -16.92 -11.83 15.63
N MET A 106 -17.70 -10.76 15.84
CA MET A 106 -17.95 -10.20 17.18
C MET A 106 -18.72 -11.16 18.09
N VAL A 107 -19.73 -11.85 17.55
CA VAL A 107 -20.53 -12.83 18.30
C VAL A 107 -19.68 -14.04 18.70
N LYS A 108 -18.88 -14.58 17.76
CA LYS A 108 -17.94 -15.67 18.04
C LYS A 108 -16.91 -15.27 19.10
N ARG A 109 -16.36 -14.05 19.03
CA ARG A 109 -15.36 -13.53 19.98
C ARG A 109 -15.92 -13.31 21.40
N ASN A 110 -17.22 -13.06 21.53
CA ASN A 110 -17.85 -12.77 22.83
C ASN A 110 -18.56 -14.00 23.44
N GLY A 111 -18.57 -15.15 22.76
CA GLY A 111 -19.13 -16.39 23.30
C GLY A 111 -18.17 -17.08 24.29
N PRO A 112 -18.67 -17.92 25.22
CA PRO A 112 -17.83 -18.66 26.18
C PRO A 112 -16.85 -19.65 25.53
N ALA A 113 -16.93 -19.87 24.21
CA ALA A 113 -16.00 -20.67 23.42
C ALA A 113 -14.84 -19.85 22.83
N SER A 114 -14.87 -18.51 22.90
CA SER A 114 -13.87 -17.65 22.25
C SER A 114 -12.47 -17.78 22.85
N SER A 115 -12.37 -17.93 24.17
CA SER A 115 -11.10 -18.12 24.86
C SER A 115 -10.44 -19.48 24.58
N LEU A 116 -11.14 -20.41 23.93
CA LEU A 116 -10.63 -21.73 23.55
C LEU A 116 -10.37 -21.86 22.04
N MET A 117 -10.92 -20.97 21.21
CA MET A 117 -10.73 -20.98 19.75
C MET A 117 -9.74 -19.90 19.26
N GLU A 118 -9.32 -18.97 20.12
CA GLU A 118 -8.36 -17.91 19.78
C GLU A 118 -6.96 -18.43 19.44
N GLU A 119 -6.64 -19.69 19.77
CA GLU A 119 -5.38 -20.34 19.40
C GLU A 119 -5.39 -21.00 18.00
N ASP A 120 -6.56 -21.21 17.37
CA ASP A 120 -6.67 -22.07 16.17
C ASP A 120 -7.16 -21.36 14.89
N GLU A 121 -7.74 -20.15 14.95
CA GLU A 121 -8.10 -19.39 13.75
C GLU A 121 -6.92 -18.59 13.17
N LEU A 122 -5.87 -19.30 12.74
CA LEU A 122 -4.87 -18.77 11.82
C LEU A 122 -5.57 -18.45 10.48
N THR A 123 -5.56 -17.18 10.06
CA THR A 123 -6.13 -16.73 8.78
C THR A 123 -5.62 -17.62 7.63
N PRO A 124 -6.45 -18.06 6.67
CA PRO A 124 -6.00 -18.92 5.55
C PRO A 124 -4.85 -18.31 4.73
N SER A 125 -4.74 -16.98 4.73
CA SER A 125 -3.62 -16.23 4.14
C SER A 125 -2.30 -16.42 4.91
N GLN A 126 -2.35 -16.56 6.23
CA GLN A 126 -1.19 -16.86 7.08
C GLN A 126 -0.80 -18.34 7.00
N ILE A 127 -1.78 -19.24 6.91
CA ILE A 127 -1.55 -20.67 6.74
C ILE A 127 -0.77 -20.93 5.43
N ASN A 128 -1.19 -20.32 4.31
CA ASN A 128 -0.48 -20.48 3.03
C ASN A 128 0.95 -19.92 3.03
N LYS A 129 1.21 -18.85 3.81
CA LYS A 129 2.56 -18.30 3.95
C LYS A 129 3.44 -19.19 4.82
N GLN A 130 2.91 -19.70 5.92
CA GLN A 130 3.60 -20.64 6.81
C GLN A 130 3.90 -21.98 6.13
N ILE A 131 2.97 -22.50 5.31
CA ILE A 131 3.19 -23.73 4.52
C ILE A 131 4.33 -23.53 3.53
N LYS A 132 4.39 -22.39 2.81
CA LYS A 132 5.50 -22.11 1.88
C LYS A 132 6.84 -22.05 2.60
N GLU A 133 6.89 -21.40 3.76
CA GLU A 133 8.11 -21.33 4.58
C GLU A 133 8.52 -22.72 5.11
N GLN A 134 7.58 -23.54 5.59
CA GLN A 134 7.85 -24.91 6.03
C GLN A 134 8.32 -25.82 4.89
N VAL A 135 7.74 -25.73 3.70
CA VAL A 135 8.12 -26.56 2.55
C VAL A 135 9.57 -26.29 2.13
N THR A 136 10.01 -25.03 2.12
CA THR A 136 11.41 -24.71 1.83
C THR A 136 12.36 -25.28 2.89
N THR A 137 11.97 -25.28 4.17
CA THR A 137 12.77 -25.91 5.22
C THR A 137 12.86 -27.43 5.05
N VAL A 138 11.74 -28.11 4.81
CA VAL A 138 11.72 -29.56 4.56
C VAL A 138 12.60 -29.91 3.35
N PHE A 139 12.53 -29.11 2.29
CA PHE A 139 13.40 -29.29 1.13
C PHE A 139 14.88 -29.14 1.47
N ASN A 140 15.26 -28.13 2.26
CA ASN A 140 16.64 -27.93 2.69
C ASN A 140 17.18 -29.12 3.52
N VAL A 141 16.35 -29.69 4.39
CA VAL A 141 16.66 -30.90 5.18
C VAL A 141 16.78 -32.15 4.29
N LEU A 142 15.96 -32.28 3.24
CA LEU A 142 16.10 -33.39 2.31
C LEU A 142 17.42 -33.29 1.53
N VAL A 143 17.81 -32.09 1.10
CA VAL A 143 19.07 -31.86 0.39
C VAL A 143 20.29 -32.13 1.29
N SER A 144 20.26 -31.74 2.56
CA SER A 144 21.34 -32.03 3.51
C SER A 144 21.52 -33.53 3.72
N VAL A 145 20.43 -34.28 3.96
CA VAL A 145 20.46 -35.72 4.20
C VAL A 145 20.96 -36.48 2.97
N VAL A 146 20.44 -36.15 1.78
CA VAL A 146 20.87 -36.80 0.53
C VAL A 146 22.35 -36.53 0.26
N SER A 147 22.82 -35.30 0.50
CA SER A 147 24.24 -34.94 0.33
C SER A 147 25.16 -35.79 1.21
N VAL A 148 24.83 -35.95 2.50
CA VAL A 148 25.62 -36.76 3.44
C VAL A 148 25.58 -38.25 3.09
N VAL A 149 24.41 -38.76 2.72
CA VAL A 149 24.23 -40.15 2.28
C VAL A 149 25.11 -40.46 1.07
N VAL A 150 25.11 -39.58 0.06
CA VAL A 150 25.95 -39.74 -1.14
C VAL A 150 27.44 -39.62 -0.78
N ALA A 151 27.82 -38.66 0.06
CA ALA A 151 29.20 -38.49 0.50
C ALA A 151 29.74 -39.76 1.21
N ILE A 152 28.96 -40.32 2.13
CA ILE A 152 29.31 -41.56 2.85
C ILE A 152 29.35 -42.74 1.89
N TRP A 153 28.40 -42.84 0.96
CA TRP A 153 28.38 -43.91 -0.04
C TRP A 153 29.63 -43.88 -0.93
N TYR A 154 30.02 -42.72 -1.45
CA TYR A 154 31.24 -42.56 -2.25
C TYR A 154 32.51 -42.78 -1.42
N TRP A 155 32.56 -42.28 -0.19
CA TRP A 155 33.72 -42.44 0.68
C TRP A 155 33.96 -43.91 1.04
N THR A 156 32.90 -44.60 1.46
CA THR A 156 32.94 -46.03 1.80
C THR A 156 33.12 -46.91 0.56
N GLY A 157 32.65 -46.40 -0.59
CA GLY A 157 32.78 -46.95 -1.94
C GLY A 157 34.22 -47.05 -2.42
N THR A 158 34.92 -45.91 -2.39
CA THR A 158 36.23 -45.71 -3.00
C THR A 158 37.39 -45.96 -2.04
N SER A 159 37.25 -45.60 -0.76
CA SER A 159 38.41 -45.53 0.15
C SER A 159 38.68 -46.83 0.93
N THR A 160 37.64 -47.58 1.29
CA THR A 160 37.79 -48.63 2.33
C THR A 160 37.27 -50.01 1.92
N ARG A 161 36.72 -50.16 0.69
CA ARG A 161 36.24 -51.43 0.09
C ARG A 161 35.43 -52.32 1.06
N PHE A 162 34.58 -51.71 1.88
CA PHE A 162 33.69 -52.45 2.79
C PHE A 162 32.60 -53.23 2.04
N PRO A 163 32.10 -54.35 2.62
CA PRO A 163 30.97 -55.09 2.07
C PRO A 163 29.70 -54.24 2.02
N VAL A 164 28.85 -54.52 1.03
CA VAL A 164 27.64 -53.72 0.72
C VAL A 164 26.71 -53.56 1.93
N HIS A 165 26.60 -54.59 2.76
CA HIS A 165 25.78 -54.58 3.97
C HIS A 165 26.22 -53.51 4.99
N VAL A 166 27.54 -53.35 5.17
CA VAL A 166 28.09 -52.35 6.11
C VAL A 166 27.91 -50.94 5.55
N ARG A 167 28.02 -50.76 4.23
CA ARG A 167 27.75 -49.48 3.56
C ARG A 167 26.32 -49.00 3.78
N LEU A 168 25.35 -49.91 3.66
CA LEU A 168 23.94 -49.61 3.87
C LEU A 168 23.64 -49.27 5.34
N LEU A 169 24.19 -50.03 6.29
CA LEU A 169 24.02 -49.73 7.72
C LEU A 169 24.63 -48.38 8.10
N LEU A 170 25.83 -48.07 7.60
CA LEU A 170 26.51 -46.80 7.88
C LEU A 170 25.72 -45.62 7.29
N CYS A 171 25.27 -45.74 6.04
CA CYS A 171 24.43 -44.76 5.38
C CYS A 171 23.11 -44.51 6.13
N LEU A 172 22.43 -45.58 6.55
CA LEU A 172 21.18 -45.49 7.31
C LEU A 172 21.41 -44.82 8.66
N PHE A 173 22.46 -45.21 9.38
CA PHE A 173 22.78 -44.65 10.70
C PHE A 173 23.08 -43.15 10.65
N PHE A 174 23.96 -42.72 9.74
CA PHE A 174 24.27 -41.30 9.58
C PHE A 174 23.11 -40.51 8.98
N GLY A 175 22.32 -41.10 8.09
CA GLY A 175 21.10 -40.47 7.56
C GLY A 175 20.09 -40.15 8.67
N ILE A 176 19.86 -41.10 9.59
CA ILE A 176 18.98 -40.89 10.76
C ILE A 176 19.57 -39.84 11.70
N LEU A 177 20.89 -39.90 11.98
CA LEU A 177 21.55 -38.92 12.85
C LEU A 177 21.42 -37.49 12.32
N VAL A 178 21.66 -37.28 11.03
CA VAL A 178 21.54 -35.96 10.39
C VAL A 178 20.09 -35.50 10.40
N LEU A 179 19.13 -36.38 10.11
CA LEU A 179 17.70 -36.04 10.16
C LEU A 179 17.27 -35.58 11.56
N VAL A 180 17.72 -36.26 12.61
CA VAL A 180 17.46 -35.86 14.00
C VAL A 180 18.11 -34.50 14.30
N ALA A 181 19.37 -34.30 13.88
CA ALA A 181 20.06 -33.03 14.07
C ALA A 181 19.32 -31.86 13.43
N ASP A 182 18.87 -32.01 12.19
CA ASP A 182 18.13 -30.98 11.46
C ASP A 182 16.78 -30.65 12.12
N VAL A 183 16.02 -31.67 12.55
CA VAL A 183 14.73 -31.47 13.24
C VAL A 183 14.92 -30.77 14.60
N VAL A 184 15.99 -31.10 15.34
CA VAL A 184 16.29 -30.44 16.63
C VAL A 184 16.72 -28.99 16.41
N VAL A 185 17.55 -28.71 15.40
CA VAL A 185 17.96 -27.35 15.03
C VAL A 185 16.73 -26.52 14.62
N TYR A 186 15.82 -27.10 13.84
CA TYR A 186 14.58 -26.42 13.44
C TYR A 186 13.67 -26.13 14.62
N ASN A 187 13.42 -27.11 15.49
CA ASN A 187 12.62 -26.91 16.70
C ASN A 187 13.23 -25.86 17.62
N SER A 188 14.56 -25.87 17.77
CA SER A 188 15.31 -24.86 18.53
C SER A 188 15.14 -23.47 17.91
N TYR A 189 15.20 -23.35 16.58
CA TYR A 189 14.97 -22.10 15.87
C TYR A 189 13.54 -21.58 16.07
N LEU A 190 12.52 -22.44 15.94
CA LEU A 190 11.12 -22.07 16.12
C LEU A 190 10.87 -21.50 17.52
N LYS A 191 11.40 -22.18 18.54
CA LYS A 191 11.28 -21.79 19.95
C LYS A 191 11.90 -20.41 20.21
N LYS A 192 13.07 -20.14 19.63
CA LYS A 192 13.72 -18.82 19.72
C LYS A 192 12.94 -17.72 19.01
N LEU A 193 12.32 -18.03 17.87
CA LEU A 193 11.51 -17.09 17.11
C LEU A 193 10.24 -16.71 17.88
N GLU A 194 9.57 -17.68 18.50
CA GLU A 194 8.41 -17.45 19.38
C GLU A 194 8.79 -16.59 20.58
N GLU A 195 9.90 -16.90 21.25
CA GLU A 195 10.40 -16.13 22.39
C GLU A 195 10.69 -14.67 22.01
N ALA A 196 11.28 -14.43 20.83
CA ALA A 196 11.52 -13.09 20.30
C ALA A 196 10.21 -12.33 20.02
N LYS A 197 9.21 -12.99 19.41
CA LYS A 197 7.89 -12.40 19.15
C LYS A 197 7.17 -12.02 20.45
N VAL A 198 7.23 -12.88 21.47
CA VAL A 198 6.64 -12.61 22.79
C VAL A 198 7.32 -11.39 23.43
N LYS A 199 8.64 -11.31 23.34
CA LYS A 199 9.43 -10.17 23.85
C LYS A 199 9.10 -8.86 23.14
N GLU A 200 8.91 -8.88 21.82
CA GLU A 200 8.51 -7.71 21.05
C GLU A 200 7.09 -7.25 21.38
N ARG A 201 6.13 -8.17 21.49
CA ARG A 201 4.75 -7.85 21.88
C ARG A 201 4.65 -7.26 23.29
N THR A 202 5.52 -7.70 24.19
CA THR A 202 5.56 -7.20 25.58
C THR A 202 6.18 -5.80 25.70
N LYS A 203 6.87 -5.32 24.66
CA LYS A 203 7.54 -4.02 24.67
C LYS A 203 6.51 -2.90 24.46
N VAL A 204 5.98 -2.36 25.55
CA VAL A 204 5.05 -1.22 25.54
C VAL A 204 5.77 0.03 25.01
N GLU A 205 5.24 0.62 23.93
CA GLU A 205 5.72 1.90 23.42
C GLU A 205 5.46 3.02 24.43
N LYS A 206 6.53 3.62 24.96
CA LYS A 206 6.43 4.85 25.75
C LYS A 206 6.32 6.04 24.80
N LYS A 207 5.10 6.38 24.38
CA LYS A 207 4.85 7.62 23.66
C LYS A 207 4.92 8.80 24.63
N LYS A 208 5.99 9.58 24.54
CA LYS A 208 6.12 10.84 25.26
C LYS A 208 5.33 11.90 24.47
N ILE A 209 4.16 12.26 24.98
CA ILE A 209 3.36 13.33 24.39
C ILE A 209 4.07 14.63 24.74
N LEU A 210 4.62 15.31 23.73
CA LEU A 210 5.13 16.68 23.88
C LEU A 210 3.92 17.61 23.93
N GLU A 211 3.47 17.90 25.15
CA GLU A 211 2.59 19.04 25.39
C GLU A 211 3.36 20.31 25.03
N LYS A 212 2.82 21.04 24.05
CA LYS A 212 3.13 22.44 23.75
C LYS A 212 4.30 22.68 22.78
N ILE A 213 3.93 22.81 21.50
CA ILE A 213 4.66 23.63 20.54
C ILE A 213 4.18 25.06 20.76
N THR A 214 4.98 25.88 21.43
CA THR A 214 4.79 27.33 21.41
C THR A 214 5.27 27.86 20.06
N LEU A 215 4.34 28.48 19.34
CA LEU A 215 4.51 29.21 18.08
C LEU A 215 5.45 30.40 18.23
#